data_AF-A0A8H3X980-F1
#
_entry.id   AF-A0A8H3X980-F1
#
_cell.length_a   1.000
_cell.length_b   1.000
_cell.length_c   1.000
_cell.angle_alpha   90.00
_cell.angle_beta   90.00
_cell.angle_gamma   90.00
#
_symmetry.space_group_name_H-M   'P 1'
#
loop_
_entity.id
_entity.type
_entity.pdbx_description
1 polymer ?
#
loop_
_entity_poly.entity_id
_entity_poly.type
_entity_poly.pdbx_seq_one_letter_code
_entity_poly.pdbx_strand_id
1 'polypeptide(L)'
;MIFVLDNLDIDESIQNKLLKLYEDWNNMYLLSRYKEFTNNDLKDFENLIINWAQQFIKLFKTSSTSKLKFSKLHSWVYHTTDLIKKYGCLNRFSTETYESLHKDFVKTPYYLSNKQNIEDQIMKMVQRQTIASKLLSRNPKNFKTINPFKFTNLIWTFDLNNAQEFIDQRLKNYRPNSKIYSWLEHLLKYLTIYFSSTNQINIDNYIINIYSSVTLENGSIIRVTDNFYGKAWYSNVAVAMNPEELLEYLTDKGICYGQIYLLIKVETAEGNVDNLTLIRWYDFKSTKNQYHYECPRLKLMELFNIVNIEAIKNNIHIIPCFDKTNDFLVNKYIF
;
A
#
# COMPACT_ATOMS: atom_id res chain seq x y z
N MET A 1 -2.22 12.60 -24.43
CA MET A 1 -3.25 11.55 -24.31
C MET A 1 -4.46 12.04 -25.08
N ILE A 2 -4.97 11.22 -26.00
CA ILE A 2 -6.22 11.48 -26.70
C ILE A 2 -7.32 10.98 -25.76
N PHE A 3 -8.32 11.79 -25.47
CA PHE A 3 -9.52 11.34 -24.75
C PHE A 3 -10.73 11.44 -25.68
N VAL A 4 -11.88 10.96 -25.23
CA VAL A 4 -13.16 11.07 -25.93
C VAL A 4 -14.15 11.65 -24.92
N LEU A 5 -14.86 12.70 -25.33
CA LEU A 5 -15.98 13.26 -24.58
C LEU A 5 -17.25 12.74 -25.25
N ASP A 6 -18.14 12.12 -24.48
CA ASP A 6 -19.44 11.65 -24.95
C ASP A 6 -20.49 11.80 -23.83
N ASN A 7 -21.76 11.94 -24.21
CA ASN A 7 -22.92 12.01 -23.31
C ASN A 7 -22.79 13.02 -22.15
N LEU A 8 -22.46 14.27 -22.45
CA LEU A 8 -22.48 15.35 -21.44
C LEU A 8 -23.92 15.79 -21.17
N ASP A 9 -24.33 15.82 -19.90
CA ASP A 9 -25.66 16.27 -19.46
C ASP A 9 -25.74 17.81 -19.43
N ILE A 10 -25.71 18.44 -20.61
CA ILE A 10 -25.70 19.90 -20.84
C ILE A 10 -26.56 20.21 -22.07
N ASP A 11 -27.03 21.46 -22.21
CA ASP A 11 -27.69 21.98 -23.43
C ASP A 11 -26.96 21.52 -24.71
N GLU A 12 -27.72 20.89 -25.61
CA GLU A 12 -27.27 20.28 -26.87
C GLU A 12 -26.45 21.26 -27.74
N SER A 13 -26.81 22.55 -27.74
CA SER A 13 -26.07 23.59 -28.47
C SER A 13 -24.67 23.84 -27.91
N ILE A 14 -24.52 23.74 -26.58
CA ILE A 14 -23.25 23.92 -25.88
C ILE A 14 -22.43 22.63 -25.99
N GLN A 15 -23.08 21.47 -25.84
CA GLN A 15 -22.47 20.16 -26.01
C GLN A 15 -21.79 20.03 -27.38
N ASN A 16 -22.50 20.34 -28.47
CA ASN A 16 -21.95 20.27 -29.83
C ASN A 16 -20.73 21.17 -30.02
N LYS A 17 -20.73 22.38 -29.45
CA LYS A 17 -19.57 23.29 -29.49
C LYS A 17 -18.39 22.78 -28.69
N LEU A 18 -18.63 22.17 -27.52
CA LEU A 18 -17.59 21.58 -26.68
C LEU A 18 -16.96 20.35 -27.34
N LEU A 19 -17.79 19.46 -27.89
CA LEU A 19 -17.32 18.29 -28.63
C LEU A 19 -16.46 18.72 -29.82
N LYS A 20 -16.89 19.73 -30.58
CA LYS A 20 -16.12 20.23 -31.72
C LYS A 20 -14.79 20.85 -31.30
N LEU A 21 -14.80 21.70 -30.28
CA LEU A 21 -13.59 22.30 -29.71
C LEU A 21 -12.58 21.24 -29.26
N TYR A 22 -13.11 20.12 -28.73
CA TYR A 22 -12.31 19.02 -28.25
C TYR A 22 -11.74 18.15 -29.39
N GLU A 23 -12.54 17.86 -30.41
CA GLU A 23 -12.06 17.21 -31.64
C GLU A 23 -10.92 18.01 -32.29
N ASP A 24 -11.09 19.33 -32.39
CA ASP A 24 -10.09 20.23 -32.95
C ASP A 24 -8.80 20.23 -32.09
N TRP A 25 -8.92 20.11 -30.76
CA TRP A 25 -7.77 19.92 -29.88
C TRP A 25 -7.04 18.60 -30.15
N ASN A 26 -7.77 17.49 -30.30
CA ASN A 26 -7.16 16.19 -30.59
C ASN A 26 -6.41 16.21 -31.93
N ASN A 27 -6.97 16.86 -32.96
CA ASN A 27 -6.30 17.03 -34.25
C ASN A 27 -5.00 17.83 -34.11
N MET A 28 -5.01 18.95 -33.39
CA MET A 28 -3.79 19.70 -33.08
C MET A 28 -2.79 18.87 -32.29
N TYR A 29 -3.25 18.12 -31.28
CA TYR A 29 -2.38 17.27 -30.48
C TYR A 29 -1.69 16.20 -31.33
N LEU A 30 -2.41 15.57 -32.26
CA LEU A 30 -1.84 14.59 -33.18
C LEU A 30 -0.75 15.20 -34.07
N LEU A 31 -0.99 16.37 -34.65
CA LEU A 31 0.01 17.11 -35.44
C LEU A 31 1.22 17.50 -34.60
N SER A 32 1.02 17.93 -33.36
CA SER A 32 2.10 18.31 -32.43
C SER A 32 3.09 17.18 -32.14
N ARG A 33 2.67 15.92 -32.37
CA ARG A 33 3.47 14.71 -32.11
C ARG A 33 4.30 14.26 -33.31
N TYR A 34 4.24 14.95 -34.45
CA TYR A 34 5.07 14.63 -35.60
C TYR A 34 6.55 14.73 -35.25
N LYS A 35 7.34 13.78 -35.77
CA LYS A 35 8.79 13.75 -35.55
C LYS A 35 9.48 14.89 -36.30
N GLU A 36 8.97 15.21 -37.48
CA GLU A 36 9.47 16.23 -38.41
C GLU A 36 8.27 17.00 -38.98
N PHE A 37 8.48 18.28 -39.29
CA PHE A 37 7.44 19.16 -39.82
C PHE A 37 7.91 19.76 -41.15
N THR A 38 7.06 19.70 -42.17
CA THR A 38 7.24 20.50 -43.38
C THR A 38 6.72 21.92 -43.18
N ASN A 39 7.07 22.84 -44.08
CA ASN A 39 6.56 24.21 -44.03
C ASN A 39 5.03 24.28 -44.18
N ASN A 40 4.43 23.34 -44.92
CA ASN A 40 2.98 23.25 -45.03
C ASN A 40 2.36 22.75 -43.72
N ASP A 41 2.94 21.71 -43.09
CA ASP A 41 2.46 21.21 -41.80
C ASP A 41 2.47 22.31 -40.74
N LEU A 42 3.51 23.15 -40.71
CA LEU A 42 3.60 24.28 -39.78
C LEU A 42 2.52 25.32 -40.03
N LYS A 43 2.22 25.63 -41.30
CA LYS A 43 1.19 26.60 -41.67
C LYS A 43 -0.21 26.09 -41.30
N ASP A 44 -0.46 24.81 -41.54
CA ASP A 44 -1.72 24.16 -41.17
C ASP A 44 -1.87 24.09 -39.66
N PHE A 45 -0.81 23.76 -38.95
CA PHE A 45 -0.78 23.73 -37.50
C PHE A 45 -1.02 25.11 -36.88
N GLU A 46 -0.42 26.16 -37.44
CA GLU A 46 -0.65 27.55 -37.02
C GLU A 46 -2.12 27.96 -37.16
N ASN A 47 -2.72 27.66 -38.32
CA ASN A 47 -4.12 27.96 -38.59
C ASN A 47 -5.06 27.24 -37.62
N LEU A 48 -4.79 25.96 -37.34
CA LEU A 48 -5.57 25.18 -36.37
C LEU A 48 -5.47 25.76 -34.96
N ILE A 49 -4.27 26.14 -34.51
CA ILE A 49 -4.05 26.76 -33.21
C ILE A 49 -4.85 28.06 -33.08
N ILE A 50 -4.77 28.94 -34.09
CA ILE A 50 -5.47 30.22 -34.06
C ILE A 50 -6.99 30.02 -34.03
N ASN A 51 -7.52 29.18 -34.91
CA ASN A 51 -8.96 28.91 -34.99
C ASN A 51 -9.48 28.29 -33.67
N TRP A 52 -8.77 27.30 -33.14
CA TRP A 52 -9.12 26.67 -31.87
C TRP A 52 -9.09 27.68 -30.72
N ALA A 53 -8.04 28.50 -30.63
CA ALA A 53 -7.90 29.47 -29.55
C ALA A 53 -9.03 30.52 -29.58
N GLN A 54 -9.45 30.97 -30.77
CA GLN A 54 -10.58 31.89 -30.91
C GLN A 54 -11.89 31.27 -30.40
N GLN A 55 -12.16 30.01 -30.76
CA GLN A 55 -13.34 29.29 -30.28
C GLN A 55 -13.30 29.03 -28.77
N PHE A 56 -12.14 28.60 -28.26
CA PHE A 56 -11.90 28.36 -26.83
C PHE A 56 -12.14 29.63 -26.01
N ILE A 57 -11.59 30.76 -26.47
CA ILE A 57 -11.79 32.05 -25.81
C ILE A 57 -13.26 32.46 -25.87
N LYS A 58 -13.92 32.32 -27.02
CA LYS A 58 -15.34 32.68 -27.15
C LYS A 58 -16.24 31.90 -26.18
N LEU A 59 -15.95 30.62 -25.96
CA LEU A 59 -16.74 29.75 -25.09
C LEU A 59 -16.49 30.02 -23.59
N PHE A 60 -15.24 30.18 -23.18
CA PHE A 60 -14.88 30.18 -21.74
C PHE A 60 -14.55 31.56 -21.16
N LYS A 61 -14.51 32.62 -21.98
CA LYS A 61 -14.11 33.97 -21.52
C LYS A 61 -15.00 34.52 -20.41
N THR A 62 -16.30 34.22 -20.43
CA THR A 62 -17.26 34.66 -19.40
C THR A 62 -17.08 33.88 -18.09
N SER A 63 -16.68 32.62 -18.16
CA SER A 63 -16.45 31.74 -17.00
C SER A 63 -15.10 31.99 -16.31
N SER A 64 -14.18 32.71 -16.95
CA SER A 64 -12.83 32.97 -16.43
C SER A 64 -12.67 34.41 -15.93
N THR A 65 -12.36 34.58 -14.64
CA THR A 65 -12.06 35.90 -14.03
C THR A 65 -10.92 36.64 -14.73
N SER A 66 -9.88 35.92 -15.15
CA SER A 66 -8.74 36.46 -15.90
C SER A 66 -9.02 36.71 -17.40
N LYS A 67 -10.24 36.43 -17.88
CA LYS A 67 -10.61 36.44 -19.30
C LYS A 67 -9.67 35.58 -20.17
N LEU A 68 -9.20 34.46 -19.62
CA LEU A 68 -8.29 33.51 -20.26
C LEU A 68 -6.93 34.09 -20.69
N LYS A 69 -6.44 35.15 -20.02
CA LYS A 69 -5.10 35.70 -20.23
C LYS A 69 -4.02 34.83 -19.57
N PHE A 70 -3.90 33.57 -19.99
CA PHE A 70 -2.89 32.64 -19.48
C PHE A 70 -1.61 32.72 -20.30
N SER A 71 -0.46 32.85 -19.65
CA SER A 71 0.84 32.86 -20.32
C SER A 71 1.08 31.58 -21.14
N LYS A 72 0.55 30.43 -20.68
CA LYS A 72 0.62 29.16 -21.41
C LYS A 72 -0.20 29.19 -22.71
N LEU A 73 -1.40 29.76 -22.69
CA LEU A 73 -2.23 29.92 -23.88
C LEU A 73 -1.57 30.89 -24.86
N HIS A 74 -1.00 32.00 -24.37
CA HIS A 74 -0.26 32.94 -25.20
C HIS A 74 0.96 32.28 -25.87
N SER A 75 1.78 31.57 -25.10
CA SER A 75 2.92 30.82 -25.64
C SER A 75 2.48 29.79 -26.67
N TRP A 76 1.41 29.05 -26.38
CA TRP A 76 0.85 28.06 -27.29
C TRP A 76 0.42 28.67 -28.63
N VAL A 77 -0.23 29.83 -28.60
CA VAL A 77 -0.76 30.48 -29.81
C VAL A 77 0.32 31.16 -30.63
N TYR A 78 1.25 31.88 -30.00
CA TYR A 78 2.14 32.81 -30.71
C TYR A 78 3.57 32.32 -30.87
N HIS A 79 4.01 31.32 -30.09
CA HIS A 79 5.42 30.93 -30.07
C HIS A 79 5.66 29.47 -30.45
N THR A 80 4.63 28.62 -30.45
CA THR A 80 4.79 27.17 -30.72
C THR A 80 5.39 26.88 -32.09
N THR A 81 4.91 27.52 -33.15
CA THR A 81 5.38 27.27 -34.52
C THR A 81 6.81 27.75 -34.71
N ASP A 82 7.18 28.90 -34.14
CA ASP A 82 8.54 29.41 -34.15
C ASP A 82 9.51 28.55 -33.33
N LEU A 83 9.05 28.02 -32.18
CA LEU A 83 9.82 27.05 -31.40
C LEU A 83 10.09 25.78 -32.19
N ILE A 84 9.08 25.26 -32.91
CA ILE A 84 9.25 24.07 -33.76
C ILE A 84 10.24 24.34 -34.89
N LYS A 85 10.13 25.48 -35.58
CA LYS A 85 11.08 25.88 -36.63
C LYS A 85 12.52 25.95 -36.12
N LYS A 86 12.72 26.49 -34.92
CA LYS A 86 14.05 26.76 -34.38
C LYS A 86 14.71 25.52 -33.76
N TYR A 87 13.92 24.68 -33.09
CA TYR A 87 14.45 23.64 -32.22
C TYR A 87 13.92 22.22 -32.51
N GLY A 88 12.98 22.08 -33.46
CA GLY A 88 12.39 20.80 -33.85
C GLY A 88 11.14 20.41 -33.07
N CYS A 89 10.77 19.13 -33.09
CA CYS A 89 9.50 18.66 -32.54
C CYS A 89 9.32 18.93 -31.03
N LEU A 90 8.08 19.24 -30.63
CA LEU A 90 7.74 19.68 -29.28
C LEU A 90 8.09 18.65 -28.18
N ASN A 91 8.06 17.36 -28.53
CA ASN A 91 8.35 16.27 -27.60
C ASN A 91 9.76 16.34 -27.01
N ARG A 92 10.73 16.96 -27.72
CA ARG A 92 12.09 17.15 -27.19
C ARG A 92 12.16 18.20 -26.08
N PHE A 93 11.14 19.06 -25.91
CA PHE A 93 11.08 20.06 -24.83
C PHE A 93 10.28 19.59 -23.60
N SER A 94 9.80 18.34 -23.58
CA SER A 94 9.02 17.87 -22.43
C SER A 94 9.89 17.81 -21.17
N THR A 95 9.32 18.21 -20.04
CA THR A 95 9.95 18.02 -18.73
C THR A 95 9.72 16.63 -18.16
N GLU A 96 9.09 15.70 -18.90
CA GLU A 96 8.74 14.36 -18.40
C GLU A 96 9.96 13.58 -17.92
N THR A 97 11.08 13.65 -18.64
CA THR A 97 12.32 13.00 -18.22
C THR A 97 12.87 13.63 -16.94
N TYR A 98 12.89 14.96 -16.86
CA TYR A 98 13.32 15.67 -15.65
C TYR A 98 12.41 15.36 -14.45
N GLU A 99 11.09 15.34 -14.64
CA GLU A 99 10.11 15.03 -13.61
C GLU A 99 10.24 13.58 -13.12
N SER A 100 10.52 12.65 -14.03
CA SER A 100 10.80 11.25 -13.69
C SER A 100 12.09 11.15 -12.88
N LEU A 101 13.18 11.77 -13.34
CA LEU A 101 14.44 11.82 -12.60
C LEU A 101 14.30 12.52 -11.25
N HIS A 102 13.52 13.60 -11.15
CA HIS A 102 13.29 14.30 -9.89
C HIS A 102 12.49 13.43 -8.89
N LYS A 103 11.55 12.59 -9.36
CA LYS A 103 10.90 11.60 -8.50
C LYS A 103 11.93 10.61 -7.95
N ASP A 104 12.80 10.10 -8.80
CA ASP A 104 13.76 9.04 -8.44
C ASP A 104 14.91 9.55 -7.58
N PHE A 105 15.48 10.70 -7.92
CA PHE A 105 16.73 11.20 -7.34
C PHE A 105 16.55 12.28 -6.28
N VAL A 106 15.40 12.95 -6.21
CA VAL A 106 15.15 14.01 -5.23
C VAL A 106 14.07 13.61 -4.25
N LYS A 107 12.87 13.28 -4.75
CA LYS A 107 11.74 12.93 -3.88
C LYS A 107 12.02 11.66 -3.09
N THR A 108 12.46 10.59 -3.75
CA THR A 108 12.72 9.31 -3.07
C THR A 108 13.76 9.45 -1.94
N PRO A 109 14.94 10.07 -2.15
CA PRO A 109 15.90 10.30 -1.05
C PRO A 109 15.40 11.26 0.02
N TYR A 110 14.69 12.33 -0.34
CA TYR A 110 14.11 13.27 0.63
C TYR A 110 13.10 12.59 1.57
N TYR A 111 12.23 11.75 1.02
CA TYR A 111 11.32 10.93 1.81
C TYR A 111 12.04 9.91 2.67
N LEU A 112 13.19 9.39 2.22
CA LEU A 112 14.04 8.51 3.03
C LEU A 112 14.71 9.24 4.20
N SER A 113 15.10 10.51 4.03
CA SER A 113 15.78 11.29 5.07
C SER A 113 14.85 11.87 6.15
N ASN A 114 13.58 12.14 5.83
CA ASN A 114 12.64 12.78 6.75
C ASN A 114 11.97 11.82 7.77
N LYS A 115 12.44 10.57 7.88
CA LYS A 115 11.85 9.48 8.69
C LYS A 115 12.25 9.50 10.17
N GLN A 116 12.27 10.67 10.83
CA GLN A 116 12.30 10.73 12.30
C GLN A 116 10.87 10.58 12.84
N ASN A 117 10.60 9.52 13.63
CA ASN A 117 9.33 9.07 14.25
C ASN A 117 8.57 7.94 13.53
N ILE A 118 9.15 6.74 13.61
CA ILE A 118 8.62 5.47 13.11
C ILE A 118 7.42 4.97 13.95
N GLU A 119 7.43 5.19 15.27
CA GLU A 119 6.43 4.64 16.20
C GLU A 119 5.03 5.23 16.00
N ASP A 120 4.94 6.56 15.88
CA ASP A 120 3.68 7.29 15.71
C ASP A 120 2.96 6.97 14.39
N GLN A 121 3.73 6.65 13.34
CA GLN A 121 3.19 6.33 12.02
C GLN A 121 2.67 4.89 11.97
N ILE A 122 3.38 3.94 12.59
CA ILE A 122 2.95 2.54 12.68
C ILE A 122 1.66 2.42 13.50
N MET A 123 1.54 3.18 14.60
CA MET A 123 0.30 3.27 15.39
C MET A 123 -0.88 3.76 14.54
N LYS A 124 -0.68 4.82 13.72
CA LYS A 124 -1.72 5.38 12.85
C LYS A 124 -2.08 4.45 11.67
N MET A 125 -1.12 3.67 11.17
CA MET A 125 -1.34 2.70 10.07
C MET A 125 -2.18 1.51 10.53
N VAL A 126 -1.80 0.83 11.63
CA VAL A 126 -2.60 -0.27 12.19
C VAL A 126 -4.01 0.24 12.48
N GLN A 127 -4.13 1.50 12.91
CA GLN A 127 -5.43 2.07 13.19
C GLN A 127 -6.36 2.16 11.98
N ARG A 128 -5.83 2.51 10.81
CA ARG A 128 -6.62 2.71 9.59
C ARG A 128 -7.01 1.39 8.92
N GLN A 129 -6.13 0.40 8.93
CA GLN A 129 -6.39 -0.92 8.33
C GLN A 129 -7.55 -1.65 9.04
N THR A 130 -7.65 -1.54 10.36
CA THR A 130 -8.73 -2.17 11.11
C THR A 130 -10.07 -1.45 10.96
N ILE A 131 -10.05 -0.13 10.74
CA ILE A 131 -11.26 0.65 10.41
C ILE A 131 -11.76 0.31 9.00
N ALA A 132 -10.86 0.25 8.01
CA ALA A 132 -11.20 -0.05 6.62
C ALA A 132 -11.78 -1.46 6.44
N SER A 133 -11.17 -2.48 7.06
CA SER A 133 -11.67 -3.86 7.03
C SER A 133 -13.07 -4.00 7.66
N LYS A 134 -13.36 -3.26 8.74
CA LYS A 134 -14.71 -3.22 9.33
C LYS A 134 -15.76 -2.47 8.51
N LEU A 135 -15.36 -1.38 7.84
CA LEU A 135 -16.27 -0.66 6.96
C LEU A 135 -16.67 -1.51 5.75
N LEU A 136 -15.75 -2.34 5.24
CA LEU A 136 -16.01 -3.30 4.18
C LEU A 136 -16.87 -4.49 4.63
N SER A 137 -16.76 -4.94 5.88
CA SER A 137 -17.57 -6.03 6.45
C SER A 137 -18.97 -5.62 6.94
N ARG A 138 -19.26 -4.31 6.98
CA ARG A 138 -20.55 -3.76 7.44
C ARG A 138 -21.72 -3.86 6.45
N ASN A 139 -21.55 -4.53 5.31
CA ASN A 139 -22.68 -4.97 4.50
C ASN A 139 -23.18 -6.32 5.04
N PRO A 140 -24.32 -6.39 5.75
CA PRO A 140 -24.83 -7.64 6.27
C PRO A 140 -25.44 -8.41 5.11
N LYS A 141 -24.62 -9.19 4.40
CA LYS A 141 -25.14 -10.34 3.66
C LYS A 141 -24.90 -11.55 4.53
N ASN A 142 -25.99 -12.06 5.09
CA ASN A 142 -26.09 -13.35 5.74
C ASN A 142 -25.56 -14.44 4.79
N PHE A 143 -24.25 -14.68 4.83
CA PHE A 143 -23.65 -15.89 4.34
C PHE A 143 -23.07 -16.58 5.57
N LYS A 144 -23.50 -17.82 5.82
CA LYS A 144 -22.79 -18.72 6.73
C LYS A 144 -21.33 -18.70 6.32
N THR A 145 -20.48 -18.07 7.13
CA THR A 145 -19.05 -17.92 6.85
C THR A 145 -18.45 -19.32 6.80
N ILE A 146 -18.14 -19.81 5.60
CA ILE A 146 -17.23 -20.94 5.44
C ILE A 146 -15.91 -20.40 5.98
N ASN A 147 -15.55 -20.77 7.21
CA ASN A 147 -14.38 -20.22 7.86
C ASN A 147 -13.14 -20.70 7.07
N PRO A 148 -12.45 -19.80 6.33
CA PRO A 148 -11.42 -20.22 5.40
C PRO A 148 -10.16 -20.76 6.09
N PHE A 149 -9.98 -20.40 7.36
CA PHE A 149 -8.84 -20.75 8.18
C PHE A 149 -9.16 -21.90 9.12
N LYS A 150 -8.35 -22.97 9.05
CA LYS A 150 -8.48 -24.11 9.96
C LYS A 150 -7.44 -24.01 11.08
N PHE A 151 -7.85 -23.45 12.21
CA PHE A 151 -7.06 -23.46 13.44
C PHE A 151 -7.01 -24.87 14.03
N THR A 152 -5.84 -25.22 14.56
CA THR A 152 -5.55 -26.54 15.11
C THR A 152 -4.69 -26.38 16.37
N ASN A 153 -4.85 -27.31 17.31
CA ASN A 153 -4.11 -27.36 18.57
C ASN A 153 -4.26 -26.08 19.40
N LEU A 154 -5.43 -25.93 20.03
CA LEU A 154 -5.69 -24.89 21.02
C LEU A 154 -4.69 -25.04 22.19
N ILE A 155 -3.96 -23.98 22.47
CA ILE A 155 -2.98 -23.90 23.56
C ILE A 155 -3.63 -23.32 24.81
N TRP A 156 -4.31 -22.18 24.67
CA TRP A 156 -4.90 -21.45 25.80
C TRP A 156 -6.21 -20.79 25.41
N THR A 157 -7.07 -20.62 26.41
CA THR A 157 -8.30 -19.84 26.34
C THR A 157 -8.41 -19.00 27.60
N PHE A 158 -8.72 -17.71 27.45
CA PHE A 158 -8.95 -16.81 28.57
C PHE A 158 -9.86 -15.64 28.17
N ASP A 159 -10.51 -15.04 29.17
CA ASP A 159 -11.30 -13.81 29.00
C ASP A 159 -10.38 -12.61 28.95
N LEU A 160 -10.63 -11.66 28.03
CA LEU A 160 -9.88 -10.42 27.93
C LEU A 160 -9.87 -9.63 29.25
N ASN A 161 -10.96 -9.66 30.03
CA ASN A 161 -11.05 -9.01 31.34
C ASN A 161 -10.06 -9.57 32.36
N ASN A 162 -9.73 -10.86 32.24
CA ASN A 162 -8.80 -11.56 33.13
C ASN A 162 -7.42 -11.75 32.47
N ALA A 163 -7.17 -11.12 31.33
CA ALA A 163 -5.96 -11.35 30.53
C ALA A 163 -4.67 -10.96 31.27
N GLN A 164 -4.69 -9.89 32.07
CA GLN A 164 -3.51 -9.46 32.83
C GLN A 164 -3.12 -10.53 33.87
N GLU A 165 -4.09 -10.98 34.67
CA GLU A 165 -3.85 -12.03 35.66
C GLU A 165 -3.39 -13.33 34.99
N PHE A 166 -4.02 -13.70 33.87
CA PHE A 166 -3.62 -14.87 33.10
C PHE A 166 -2.17 -14.77 32.62
N ILE A 167 -1.77 -13.62 32.05
CA ILE A 167 -0.39 -13.40 31.57
C ILE A 167 0.59 -13.45 32.74
N ASP A 168 0.32 -12.77 33.85
CA ASP A 168 1.20 -12.74 35.01
C ASP A 168 1.41 -14.14 35.62
N GLN A 169 0.35 -14.96 35.65
CA GLN A 169 0.47 -16.36 36.06
C GLN A 169 1.33 -17.18 35.09
N ARG A 170 1.24 -16.91 33.79
CA ARG A 170 2.00 -17.65 32.76
C ARG A 170 3.46 -17.24 32.71
N LEU A 171 3.78 -15.95 32.81
CA LEU A 171 5.14 -15.43 32.78
C LEU A 171 6.04 -16.09 33.84
N LYS A 172 5.50 -16.46 35.01
CA LYS A 172 6.21 -17.21 36.06
C LYS A 172 6.80 -18.55 35.60
N ASN A 173 6.23 -19.17 34.58
CA ASN A 173 6.66 -20.47 34.06
C ASN A 173 7.75 -20.37 33.00
N TYR A 174 8.08 -19.15 32.55
CA TYR A 174 9.00 -18.91 31.44
C TYR A 174 10.20 -18.09 31.87
N ARG A 175 11.34 -18.35 31.25
CA ARG A 175 12.53 -17.52 31.45
C ARG A 175 12.32 -16.15 30.78
N PRO A 176 12.75 -15.03 31.39
CA PRO A 176 12.60 -13.68 30.82
C PRO A 176 13.13 -13.55 29.38
N ASN A 177 14.21 -14.26 29.04
CA ASN A 177 14.82 -14.19 27.70
C ASN A 177 14.21 -15.19 26.69
N SER A 178 13.17 -15.95 27.07
CA SER A 178 12.52 -16.86 26.14
C SER A 178 11.65 -16.08 25.15
N LYS A 179 11.52 -16.60 23.94
CA LYS A 179 10.61 -16.03 22.93
C LYS A 179 9.20 -15.87 23.48
N ILE A 180 8.71 -16.89 24.20
CA ILE A 180 7.40 -16.93 24.86
C ILE A 180 7.18 -15.76 25.80
N TYR A 181 8.15 -15.52 26.68
CA TYR A 181 8.06 -14.44 27.66
C TYR A 181 7.93 -13.08 26.98
N SER A 182 8.82 -12.79 26.01
CA SER A 182 8.85 -11.51 25.32
C SER A 182 7.52 -11.17 24.63
N TRP A 183 6.86 -12.15 24.00
CA TRP A 183 5.58 -11.85 23.37
C TRP A 183 4.42 -11.84 24.37
N LEU A 184 4.43 -12.63 25.44
CA LEU A 184 3.40 -12.60 26.49
C LEU A 184 3.33 -11.22 27.15
N GLU A 185 4.50 -10.66 27.46
CA GLU A 185 4.64 -9.33 28.06
C GLU A 185 4.05 -8.23 27.16
N HIS A 186 4.15 -8.40 25.85
CA HIS A 186 3.67 -7.43 24.87
C HIS A 186 2.23 -7.67 24.39
N LEU A 187 1.65 -8.85 24.65
CA LEU A 187 0.37 -9.28 24.11
C LEU A 187 -0.76 -8.30 24.42
N LEU A 188 -0.89 -7.89 25.68
CA LEU A 188 -1.95 -6.97 26.10
C LEU A 188 -1.81 -5.60 25.47
N LYS A 189 -0.59 -5.04 25.46
CA LYS A 189 -0.32 -3.75 24.82
C LYS A 189 -0.83 -3.74 23.38
N TYR A 190 -0.51 -4.78 22.60
CA TYR A 190 -0.89 -4.84 21.20
C TYR A 190 -2.37 -5.17 20.97
N LEU A 191 -2.98 -5.99 21.83
CA LEU A 191 -4.43 -6.22 21.81
C LEU A 191 -5.19 -4.92 22.09
N THR A 192 -4.77 -4.14 23.09
CA THR A 192 -5.38 -2.84 23.40
C THR A 192 -5.25 -1.86 22.24
N ILE A 193 -4.08 -1.80 21.59
CA ILE A 193 -3.87 -0.97 20.39
C ILE A 193 -4.83 -1.41 19.28
N TYR A 194 -4.95 -2.73 19.05
CA TYR A 194 -5.87 -3.29 18.08
C TYR A 194 -7.33 -2.91 18.40
N PHE A 195 -7.86 -3.25 19.57
CA PHE A 195 -9.26 -2.94 19.91
C PHE A 195 -9.58 -1.43 19.90
N SER A 196 -8.65 -0.60 20.39
CA SER A 196 -8.79 0.86 20.34
C SER A 196 -8.89 1.36 18.91
N SER A 197 -8.14 0.75 17.98
CA SER A 197 -8.25 1.10 16.57
C SER A 197 -9.55 0.71 15.91
N THR A 198 -10.18 -0.37 16.37
CA THR A 198 -11.34 -0.94 15.68
C THR A 198 -12.65 -0.30 16.12
N ASN A 199 -12.63 0.70 17.01
CA ASN A 199 -13.78 1.27 17.73
C ASN A 199 -14.64 0.20 18.45
N GLN A 200 -14.06 -0.95 18.83
CA GLN A 200 -14.69 -1.93 19.73
C GLN A 200 -14.51 -1.46 21.18
N ILE A 201 -15.38 -0.57 21.64
CA ILE A 201 -15.32 0.01 22.99
C ILE A 201 -16.07 -0.85 24.01
N ASN A 202 -16.93 -1.79 23.58
CA ASN A 202 -17.54 -2.76 24.48
C ASN A 202 -16.54 -3.88 24.76
N ILE A 203 -15.79 -3.74 25.85
CA ILE A 203 -14.76 -4.68 26.34
C ILE A 203 -15.40 -5.94 26.95
N ASP A 204 -16.72 -5.93 27.16
CA ASP A 204 -17.42 -7.02 27.82
C ASP A 204 -17.56 -8.24 26.87
N ASN A 205 -16.98 -9.37 27.31
CA ASN A 205 -17.15 -10.72 26.75
C ASN A 205 -16.34 -11.05 25.48
N TYR A 206 -15.06 -10.67 25.41
CA TYR A 206 -14.12 -11.25 24.46
C TYR A 206 -13.44 -12.49 25.02
N ILE A 207 -13.61 -13.62 24.32
CA ILE A 207 -12.87 -14.84 24.59
C ILE A 207 -11.67 -14.90 23.64
N ILE A 208 -10.48 -14.97 24.20
CA ILE A 208 -9.23 -15.09 23.45
C ILE A 208 -8.79 -16.55 23.45
N ASN A 209 -8.66 -17.11 22.25
CA ASN A 209 -8.14 -18.45 22.02
C ASN A 209 -6.78 -18.38 21.31
N ILE A 210 -5.75 -19.02 21.88
CA ILE A 210 -4.41 -19.09 21.29
C ILE A 210 -4.17 -20.49 20.71
N TYR A 211 -3.69 -20.57 19.48
CA TYR A 211 -3.45 -21.84 18.77
C TYR A 211 -1.99 -22.03 18.37
N SER A 212 -1.58 -23.29 18.17
CA SER A 212 -0.22 -23.59 17.70
C SER A 212 -0.08 -23.71 16.18
N SER A 213 -1.19 -23.86 15.45
CA SER A 213 -1.16 -23.84 13.99
C SER A 213 -2.47 -23.42 13.34
N VAL A 214 -2.34 -22.81 12.16
CA VAL A 214 -3.47 -22.46 11.29
C VAL A 214 -3.15 -22.88 9.86
N THR A 215 -4.15 -23.44 9.18
CA THR A 215 -4.07 -23.73 7.73
C THR A 215 -4.73 -22.58 6.99
N LEU A 216 -4.00 -21.96 6.07
CA LEU A 216 -4.48 -20.90 5.19
C LEU A 216 -5.35 -21.47 4.06
N GLU A 217 -6.09 -20.61 3.35
CA GLU A 217 -6.93 -20.98 2.20
C GLU A 217 -6.17 -21.73 1.11
N ASN A 218 -4.90 -21.35 0.89
CA ASN A 218 -4.04 -21.97 -0.12
C ASN A 218 -3.41 -23.29 0.35
N GLY A 219 -3.80 -23.81 1.52
CA GLY A 219 -3.29 -25.05 2.10
C GLY A 219 -1.98 -24.90 2.89
N SER A 220 -1.33 -23.73 2.85
CA SER A 220 -0.10 -23.47 3.61
C SER A 220 -0.37 -23.52 5.12
N ILE A 221 0.50 -24.22 5.86
CA ILE A 221 0.37 -24.36 7.31
C ILE A 221 1.34 -23.42 8.01
N ILE A 222 0.78 -22.50 8.80
CA ILE A 222 1.53 -21.64 9.72
C ILE A 222 1.61 -22.34 11.07
N ARG A 223 2.80 -22.37 11.67
CA ARG A 223 3.06 -22.98 12.97
C ARG A 223 3.74 -22.01 13.92
N VAL A 224 3.30 -22.07 15.16
CA VAL A 224 3.80 -21.32 16.31
C VAL A 224 3.86 -22.30 17.47
N THR A 225 5.01 -22.93 17.66
CA THR A 225 5.20 -23.91 18.72
C THR A 225 6.64 -23.94 19.19
N ASP A 226 6.87 -24.12 20.48
CA ASP A 226 8.21 -24.26 21.03
C ASP A 226 8.78 -25.68 20.91
N ASN A 227 7.97 -26.65 20.49
CA ASN A 227 8.39 -28.03 20.40
C ASN A 227 7.77 -28.76 19.20
N PHE A 228 8.34 -28.53 18.02
CA PHE A 228 8.11 -29.29 16.81
C PHE A 228 9.33 -30.18 16.54
N TYR A 229 9.18 -31.50 16.76
CA TYR A 229 10.28 -32.47 16.67
C TYR A 229 11.53 -32.07 17.49
N GLY A 230 11.33 -31.57 18.72
CA GLY A 230 12.41 -31.17 19.61
C GLY A 230 13.00 -29.78 19.34
N LYS A 231 12.41 -29.00 18.43
CA LYS A 231 12.85 -27.62 18.12
C LYS A 231 11.67 -26.65 18.05
N ALA A 232 11.89 -25.42 18.47
CA ALA A 232 10.91 -24.37 18.31
C ALA A 232 10.70 -24.03 16.81
N TRP A 233 9.45 -23.92 16.40
CA TRP A 233 9.03 -23.55 15.05
C TRP A 233 8.11 -22.34 15.10
N TYR A 234 8.61 -21.24 14.54
CA TYR A 234 7.89 -19.99 14.35
C TYR A 234 7.93 -19.66 12.86
N SER A 235 6.80 -19.79 12.18
CA SER A 235 6.74 -19.58 10.73
C SER A 235 7.03 -18.13 10.35
N ASN A 236 7.83 -17.96 9.31
CA ASN A 236 7.97 -16.68 8.63
C ASN A 236 6.91 -16.59 7.53
N VAL A 237 6.38 -15.39 7.32
CA VAL A 237 5.26 -15.16 6.41
C VAL A 237 5.48 -13.92 5.53
N ALA A 238 4.88 -13.98 4.35
CA ALA A 238 4.67 -12.85 3.47
C ALA A 238 3.30 -12.22 3.78
N VAL A 239 3.30 -10.93 4.09
CA VAL A 239 2.10 -10.14 4.37
C VAL A 239 1.91 -9.16 3.22
N ALA A 240 0.71 -9.17 2.62
CA ALA A 240 0.37 -8.18 1.61
C ALA A 240 0.01 -6.86 2.27
N MET A 241 0.62 -5.77 1.79
CA MET A 241 0.28 -4.43 2.24
C MET A 241 -0.94 -3.89 1.50
N ASN A 242 -1.65 -2.98 2.16
CA ASN A 242 -2.73 -2.21 1.53
C ASN A 242 -2.14 -1.41 0.34
N PRO A 243 -2.72 -1.51 -0.89
CA PRO A 243 -2.22 -0.77 -2.04
C PRO A 243 -2.17 0.74 -1.86
N GLU A 244 -3.05 1.30 -1.02
CA GLU A 244 -3.08 2.72 -0.70
C GLU A 244 -1.86 3.17 0.13
N GLU A 245 -1.19 2.22 0.78
CA GLU A 245 -0.08 2.44 1.74
C GLU A 245 1.26 1.89 1.21
N LEU A 246 1.28 1.39 -0.04
CA LEU A 246 2.47 0.89 -0.75
C LEU A 246 3.65 1.89 -0.75
N LEU A 247 3.34 3.18 -0.68
CA LEU A 247 4.30 4.28 -0.75
C LEU A 247 4.95 4.61 0.61
N GLU A 248 4.41 4.08 1.70
CA GLU A 248 4.87 4.37 3.07
C GLU A 248 6.01 3.44 3.51
N TYR A 249 6.16 2.28 2.86
CA TYR A 249 7.08 1.21 3.25
C TYR A 249 8.03 0.80 2.13
N LEU A 250 9.23 0.33 2.51
CA LEU A 250 10.09 -0.43 1.61
C LEU A 250 9.53 -1.85 1.53
N THR A 251 8.90 -2.16 0.40
CA THR A 251 8.26 -3.45 0.15
C THR A 251 8.96 -4.20 -0.98
N ASP A 252 8.90 -5.53 -0.96
CA ASP A 252 9.25 -6.35 -2.12
C ASP A 252 8.00 -6.49 -3.01
N LYS A 253 7.80 -5.52 -3.92
CA LYS A 253 6.65 -5.48 -4.82
C LYS A 253 5.29 -5.54 -4.08
N GLY A 254 5.19 -4.83 -2.95
CA GLY A 254 3.99 -4.80 -2.10
C GLY A 254 3.88 -5.88 -1.05
N ILE A 255 4.93 -6.70 -0.89
CA ILE A 255 5.03 -7.71 0.16
C ILE A 255 5.96 -7.23 1.27
N CYS A 256 5.51 -7.37 2.50
CA CYS A 256 6.31 -7.25 3.71
C CYS A 256 6.51 -8.63 4.34
N TYR A 257 7.55 -8.74 5.17
CA TYR A 257 7.98 -10.01 5.73
C TYR A 257 7.93 -9.97 7.26
N GLY A 258 7.38 -11.03 7.86
CA GLY A 258 7.22 -11.10 9.31
C GLY A 258 7.46 -12.51 9.84
N GLN A 259 7.90 -12.62 11.09
CA GLN A 259 7.92 -13.86 11.85
C GLN A 259 6.71 -13.88 12.79
N ILE A 260 5.92 -14.94 12.72
CA ILE A 260 4.74 -15.08 13.58
C ILE A 260 5.14 -15.59 14.95
N TYR A 261 4.57 -14.98 15.99
CA TYR A 261 4.77 -15.33 17.39
C TYR A 261 3.51 -15.84 18.09
N LEU A 262 2.32 -15.48 17.61
CA LEU A 262 1.04 -15.98 18.12
C LEU A 262 -0.01 -16.12 17.04
N LEU A 263 -0.86 -17.12 17.20
CA LEU A 263 -2.11 -17.27 16.45
C LEU A 263 -3.25 -17.09 17.45
N ILE A 264 -4.06 -16.06 17.22
CA ILE A 264 -5.07 -15.59 18.15
C ILE A 264 -6.41 -15.65 17.42
N LYS A 265 -7.41 -16.25 18.04
CA LYS A 265 -8.79 -16.17 17.58
C LYS A 265 -9.59 -15.49 18.68
N VAL A 266 -10.15 -14.33 18.37
CA VAL A 266 -10.97 -13.56 19.30
C VAL A 266 -12.43 -13.83 18.96
N GLU A 267 -13.21 -14.27 19.94
CA GLU A 267 -14.63 -14.57 19.80
C GLU A 267 -15.44 -13.65 20.71
N THR A 268 -16.53 -13.09 20.19
CA THR A 268 -17.44 -12.23 20.98
C THR A 268 -18.71 -12.99 21.35
N ALA A 269 -19.40 -12.53 22.40
CA ALA A 269 -20.73 -13.04 22.76
C ALA A 269 -21.77 -12.93 21.63
N GLU A 270 -21.58 -11.98 20.71
CA GLU A 270 -22.43 -11.78 19.53
C GLU A 270 -22.11 -12.76 18.38
N GLY A 271 -21.09 -13.62 18.55
CA GLY A 271 -20.67 -14.60 17.56
C GLY A 271 -19.70 -14.05 16.50
N ASN A 272 -19.20 -12.82 16.65
CA ASN A 272 -18.18 -12.26 15.78
C ASN A 272 -16.83 -12.91 16.08
N VAL A 273 -16.04 -13.17 15.04
CA VAL A 273 -14.75 -13.84 15.14
C VAL A 273 -13.70 -13.03 14.38
N ASP A 274 -12.64 -12.62 15.09
CA ASP A 274 -11.45 -12.03 14.48
C ASP A 274 -10.28 -13.03 14.52
N ASN A 275 -9.71 -13.33 13.35
CA ASN A 275 -8.57 -14.21 13.19
C ASN A 275 -7.28 -13.38 13.13
N LEU A 276 -6.57 -13.32 14.23
CA LEU A 276 -5.45 -12.41 14.44
C LEU A 276 -4.14 -13.15 14.62
N THR A 277 -3.05 -12.45 14.35
CA THR A 277 -1.71 -12.96 14.63
C THR A 277 -0.80 -11.86 15.15
N LEU A 278 0.07 -12.20 16.10
CA LEU A 278 1.15 -11.32 16.52
C LEU A 278 2.37 -11.58 15.62
N ILE A 279 2.78 -10.55 14.89
CA ILE A 279 3.90 -10.59 13.96
C ILE A 279 5.03 -9.72 14.48
N ARG A 280 6.26 -10.24 14.40
CA ARG A 280 7.49 -9.47 14.49
C ARG A 280 8.04 -9.19 13.10
N TRP A 281 8.32 -7.94 12.77
CA TRP A 281 8.64 -7.56 11.40
C TRP A 281 10.10 -7.71 11.02
N TYR A 282 10.32 -8.02 9.75
CA TYR A 282 11.58 -7.81 9.06
C TYR A 282 11.55 -6.52 8.26
N ASP A 283 12.67 -5.82 8.24
CA ASP A 283 12.90 -4.64 7.40
C ASP A 283 14.10 -4.89 6.47
N PHE A 284 14.18 -4.16 5.37
CA PHE A 284 15.34 -4.23 4.50
C PHE A 284 16.61 -3.80 5.26
N LYS A 285 17.66 -4.60 5.13
CA LYS A 285 18.91 -4.32 5.84
C LYS A 285 19.61 -3.07 5.32
N SER A 286 19.44 -2.75 4.04
CA SER A 286 20.00 -1.57 3.41
C SER A 286 19.02 -0.99 2.40
N THR A 287 18.93 0.33 2.34
CA THR A 287 18.15 1.05 1.31
C THR A 287 18.81 1.02 -0.06
N LYS A 288 20.14 0.88 -0.12
CA LYS A 288 20.92 0.84 -1.38
C LYS A 288 21.12 -0.59 -1.90
N ASN A 289 21.39 -1.55 -1.01
CA ASN A 289 21.66 -2.94 -1.35
C ASN A 289 20.56 -3.86 -0.79
N GLN A 290 19.34 -3.66 -1.30
CA GLN A 290 18.13 -4.34 -0.85
C GLN A 290 18.09 -5.82 -1.23
N TYR A 291 18.80 -6.21 -2.29
CA TYR A 291 18.79 -7.57 -2.82
C TYR A 291 20.22 -8.13 -2.87
N HIS A 292 20.34 -9.42 -2.57
CA HIS A 292 21.55 -10.23 -2.78
C HIS A 292 21.12 -11.52 -3.46
N TYR A 293 21.73 -11.85 -4.60
CA TYR A 293 21.32 -13.00 -5.44
C TYR A 293 19.83 -12.98 -5.81
N GLU A 294 19.30 -11.78 -6.08
CA GLU A 294 17.87 -11.51 -6.36
C GLU A 294 16.92 -11.78 -5.17
N CYS A 295 17.45 -12.18 -4.03
CA CYS A 295 16.72 -12.38 -2.78
C CYS A 295 16.72 -11.11 -1.92
N PRO A 296 15.57 -10.69 -1.36
CA PRO A 296 15.49 -9.61 -0.38
C PRO A 296 16.41 -9.86 0.81
N ARG A 297 17.26 -8.87 1.13
CA ARG A 297 18.14 -8.90 2.29
C ARG A 297 17.56 -8.09 3.44
N LEU A 298 17.29 -8.80 4.53
CA LEU A 298 16.50 -8.32 5.65
C LEU A 298 17.28 -8.28 6.97
N LYS A 299 16.77 -7.49 7.91
CA LYS A 299 17.09 -7.48 9.33
C LYS A 299 15.80 -7.67 10.12
N LEU A 300 15.85 -8.42 11.20
CA LEU A 300 14.74 -8.57 12.14
C LEU A 300 14.68 -7.34 13.06
N MET A 301 13.49 -6.77 13.20
CA MET A 301 13.24 -5.55 13.98
C MET A 301 12.65 -5.90 15.35
N GLU A 302 12.78 -5.01 16.34
CA GLU A 302 12.04 -5.11 17.62
C GLU A 302 10.66 -4.46 17.50
N LEU A 303 10.01 -4.68 16.36
CA LEU A 303 8.70 -4.15 16.05
C LEU A 303 7.70 -5.29 16.01
N PHE A 304 6.68 -5.21 16.86
CA PHE A 304 5.59 -6.18 16.90
C PHE A 304 4.26 -5.49 16.60
N ASN A 305 3.37 -6.20 15.91
CA ASN A 305 2.02 -5.73 15.64
C ASN A 305 1.05 -6.91 15.58
N ILE A 306 -0.23 -6.63 15.84
CA ILE A 306 -1.32 -7.55 15.55
C ILE A 306 -1.82 -7.27 14.14
N VAL A 307 -1.96 -8.32 13.34
CA VAL A 307 -2.44 -8.27 11.96
C VAL A 307 -3.50 -9.34 11.78
N ASN A 308 -4.49 -9.05 10.92
CA ASN A 308 -5.46 -10.02 10.44
C ASN A 308 -4.76 -11.14 9.66
N ILE A 309 -5.12 -12.39 9.93
CA ILE A 309 -4.55 -13.55 9.22
C ILE A 309 -4.88 -13.50 7.72
N GLU A 310 -5.97 -12.86 7.36
CA GLU A 310 -6.40 -12.58 5.98
C GLU A 310 -5.35 -11.79 5.17
N ALA A 311 -4.48 -11.00 5.83
CA ALA A 311 -3.41 -10.27 5.16
C ALA A 311 -2.21 -11.15 4.80
N ILE A 312 -2.10 -12.35 5.39
CA ILE A 312 -0.99 -13.27 5.13
C ILE A 312 -1.23 -13.97 3.78
N LYS A 313 -0.28 -13.81 2.87
CA LYS A 313 -0.31 -14.45 1.56
C LYS A 313 0.24 -15.87 1.58
N ASN A 314 1.38 -16.06 2.25
CA ASN A 314 2.02 -17.37 2.29
C ASN A 314 3.06 -17.48 3.40
N ASN A 315 3.44 -18.72 3.72
CA ASN A 315 4.68 -18.98 4.43
C ASN A 315 5.88 -18.71 3.52
N ILE A 316 6.99 -18.28 4.10
CA ILE A 316 8.23 -18.03 3.38
C ILE A 316 9.40 -18.68 4.09
N HIS A 317 10.44 -18.95 3.33
CA HIS A 317 11.70 -19.46 3.87
C HIS A 317 12.70 -18.31 3.99
N ILE A 318 13.14 -18.05 5.22
CA ILE A 318 14.14 -17.02 5.53
C ILE A 318 15.40 -17.71 6.01
N ILE A 319 16.53 -17.37 5.38
CA ILE A 319 17.84 -17.97 5.66
C ILE A 319 18.73 -16.92 6.34
N PRO A 320 19.34 -17.22 7.50
CA PRO A 320 20.35 -16.34 8.07
C PRO A 320 21.62 -16.32 7.20
N CYS A 321 22.19 -15.14 6.96
CA CYS A 321 23.49 -15.04 6.32
C CYS A 321 24.58 -15.57 7.27
N PHE A 322 25.45 -16.44 6.76
CA PHE A 322 26.58 -16.98 7.53
C PHE A 322 27.46 -15.86 8.09
N ASP A 323 27.91 -16.04 9.34
CA ASP A 323 28.74 -15.09 10.11
C ASP A 323 28.22 -13.66 10.25
N LYS A 324 26.94 -13.40 9.96
CA LYS A 324 26.34 -12.06 10.10
C LYS A 324 25.22 -12.08 11.13
N THR A 325 25.32 -11.20 12.11
CA THR A 325 24.23 -10.97 13.07
C THR A 325 23.11 -10.16 12.43
N ASN A 326 21.87 -10.57 12.72
CA ASN A 326 20.65 -9.92 12.25
C ASN A 326 20.66 -9.64 10.73
N ASP A 327 20.96 -10.66 9.94
CA ASP A 327 21.10 -10.59 8.49
C ASP A 327 20.45 -11.81 7.86
N PHE A 328 19.47 -11.58 7.00
CA PHE A 328 18.64 -12.65 6.48
C PHE A 328 18.38 -12.47 5.00
N LEU A 329 18.14 -13.58 4.30
CA LEU A 329 17.69 -13.59 2.91
C LEU A 329 16.36 -14.32 2.80
N VAL A 330 15.40 -13.73 2.09
CA VAL A 330 14.17 -14.44 1.71
C VAL A 330 14.49 -15.33 0.53
N ASN A 331 14.38 -16.64 0.71
CA ASN A 331 14.61 -17.59 -0.36
C ASN A 331 13.40 -17.64 -1.30
N LYS A 332 13.60 -17.14 -2.53
CA LYS A 332 12.59 -17.14 -3.60
C LYS A 332 12.57 -18.43 -4.44
N TYR A 333 13.49 -19.37 -4.20
CA TYR A 333 13.72 -20.54 -5.04
C TYR A 333 13.20 -21.86 -4.44
N ILE A 334 12.60 -21.84 -3.24
CA ILE A 334 12.17 -23.06 -2.53
C ILE A 334 10.66 -23.32 -2.59
N PHE A 335 9.87 -22.55 -3.34
CA PHE A 335 8.43 -22.81 -3.51
C PHE A 335 7.96 -22.51 -4.92
#